data_AF-A0AAW1WDY7-F1
#
_entry.id   AF-A0AAW1WDY7-F1
#
_cell.length_a   1.000
_cell.length_b   1.000
_cell.length_c   1.000
_cell.angle_alpha   90.00
_cell.angle_beta   90.00
_cell.angle_gamma   90.00
#
_symmetry.space_group_name_H-M   'P 1'
#
loop_
_entity.id
_entity.type
_entity.pdbx_description
1 polymer ?
#
loop_
_entity_poly.entity_id
_entity_poly.type
_entity_poly.pdbx_seq_one_letter_code
_entity_poly.pdbx_strand_id
1 'polypeptide(L)'
;MNTAAAREGFGAGKRAAMALRRRGCNGWAWIVTRADPVSTGFSRLKADELTVGDGGLSDGEVVIGVIGCWGAEKGIVGSLGLAPPNIEFPKKPFLSSSSPSSSSFAAATFSTTPEHENPGRPGPPPIRVALTESSGRGVFATRKIETGELLHTAKPILSHPSLSTVQRVCYFCLRKLKSTDSSQPQRVSYCSEECQQQAKGFHDVEMRADWSAYEDYCRSNSLKYPLLVKQLACMVMSGAAPANLLDILQPASLSREMIPEMEEGFGLLRNAFKDSNITGEQISFLTKQWYISILARIRINAFRIELAGALYDDLLSSLAASIEAEAAVGNAVYMLPSFYNHDCDPNAHIIWIENADARLKALRDVDEGEELRICYIDASMDHDARQSFLSQGFGFQCDCPRCLSGD
;
A
#
# COMPACT_ATOMS: atom_id res chain seq x y z
N MET A 1 -41.44 60.30 -9.52
CA MET A 1 -40.22 59.99 -10.30
C MET A 1 -39.58 58.80 -9.58
N ASN A 2 -39.97 57.57 -9.91
CA ASN A 2 -39.37 56.69 -10.94
C ASN A 2 -37.96 56.22 -10.51
N THR A 3 -37.50 54.96 -10.61
CA THR A 3 -38.07 53.60 -10.85
C THR A 3 -36.89 52.62 -10.64
N ALA A 4 -36.99 51.36 -10.21
CA ALA A 4 -38.09 50.52 -9.69
C ALA A 4 -37.49 49.40 -8.79
N ALA A 5 -38.22 48.33 -8.45
CA ALA A 5 -37.68 47.18 -7.70
C ALA A 5 -37.17 46.06 -8.63
N ALA A 6 -36.12 45.35 -8.20
CA ALA A 6 -35.77 44.02 -8.68
C ALA A 6 -35.49 43.11 -7.46
N ARG A 7 -36.34 42.09 -7.29
CA ARG A 7 -36.06 40.95 -6.40
C ARG A 7 -35.30 39.92 -7.22
N GLU A 8 -34.12 39.52 -6.80
CA GLU A 8 -33.54 38.22 -7.19
C GLU A 8 -33.08 37.46 -5.95
N GLY A 9 -33.16 36.12 -6.02
CA GLY A 9 -33.35 35.26 -4.86
C GLY A 9 -32.10 34.94 -4.05
N PHE A 10 -32.31 34.57 -2.78
CA PHE A 10 -31.31 33.91 -1.95
C PHE A 10 -30.98 32.52 -2.54
N GLY A 11 -29.79 32.37 -3.10
CA GLY A 11 -29.15 31.07 -3.32
C GLY A 11 -28.25 30.72 -2.13
N ALA A 12 -28.69 29.82 -1.25
CA ALA A 12 -27.89 29.35 -0.12
C ALA A 12 -26.86 28.30 -0.58
N GLY A 13 -25.63 28.36 -0.04
CA GLY A 13 -24.60 27.35 -0.38
C GLY A 13 -23.14 27.77 -0.18
N LYS A 14 -22.77 28.34 0.98
CA LYS A 14 -21.34 28.50 1.30
C LYS A 14 -20.76 27.15 1.74
N ARG A 15 -19.81 26.60 0.96
CA ARG A 15 -19.02 25.42 1.38
C ARG A 15 -18.01 25.84 2.45
N ALA A 16 -17.93 25.09 3.55
CA ALA A 16 -16.91 25.24 4.57
C ALA A 16 -16.25 23.88 4.84
N ALA A 17 -14.99 23.72 4.42
CA ALA A 17 -14.15 22.62 4.86
C ALA A 17 -13.48 23.02 6.19
N MET A 18 -13.86 22.38 7.30
CA MET A 18 -13.33 22.73 8.62
C MET A 18 -12.01 22.00 8.89
N ALA A 19 -10.90 22.63 8.54
CA ALA A 19 -9.55 22.09 8.73
C ALA A 19 -9.09 22.23 10.20
N LEU A 20 -9.24 21.17 10.99
CA LEU A 20 -8.80 21.13 12.40
C LEU A 20 -7.27 20.94 12.51
N ARG A 21 -6.55 22.05 12.67
CA ARG A 21 -5.09 22.06 12.83
C ARG A 21 -4.66 21.83 14.29
N ARG A 22 -4.21 20.63 14.65
CA ARG A 22 -3.47 20.41 15.93
C ARG A 22 -2.07 21.03 15.83
N ARG A 23 -1.63 21.76 16.87
CA ARG A 23 -0.22 22.15 17.01
C ARG A 23 0.59 20.90 17.37
N GLY A 24 1.61 20.56 16.58
CA GLY A 24 2.57 19.48 16.90
C GLY A 24 2.34 18.13 16.19
N CYS A 25 1.42 18.03 15.23
CA CYS A 25 1.25 16.82 14.41
C CYS A 25 1.27 17.18 12.91
N ASN A 26 1.94 16.37 12.09
CA ASN A 26 2.06 16.57 10.63
C ASN A 26 0.98 15.81 9.84
N GLY A 27 -0.25 15.74 10.35
CA GLY A 27 -1.34 14.99 9.70
C GLY A 27 -2.66 15.73 9.79
N TRP A 28 -3.43 15.70 8.71
CA TRP A 28 -4.79 16.25 8.61
C TRP A 28 -5.79 15.11 8.46
N ALA A 29 -6.93 15.21 9.13
CA ALA A 29 -8.09 14.36 8.86
C ALA A 29 -9.08 15.12 7.97
N TRP A 30 -9.57 14.49 6.91
CA TRP A 30 -10.59 15.05 6.03
C TRP A 30 -11.96 14.47 6.38
N ILE A 31 -12.96 15.33 6.55
CA ILE A 31 -14.37 14.95 6.64
C ILE A 31 -15.01 15.33 5.32
N VAL A 32 -15.35 14.34 4.49
CA VAL A 32 -16.09 14.54 3.24
C VAL A 32 -17.57 14.39 3.53
N THR A 33 -18.32 15.50 3.51
CA THR A 33 -19.78 15.47 3.50
C THR A 33 -20.27 15.53 2.05
N ARG A 34 -21.28 14.72 1.72
CA ARG A 34 -21.80 14.55 0.36
C ARG A 34 -22.63 15.77 -0.06
N ALA A 35 -22.31 16.37 -1.21
CA ALA A 35 -23.13 17.37 -1.89
C ALA A 35 -22.90 17.32 -3.41
N ASP A 36 -23.99 17.43 -4.18
CA ASP A 36 -24.06 17.08 -5.61
C ASP A 36 -23.26 17.98 -6.58
N PRO A 37 -23.01 17.53 -7.83
CA PRO A 37 -21.96 18.08 -8.68
C PRO A 37 -22.46 19.04 -9.77
N VAL A 38 -22.24 20.36 -9.61
CA VAL A 38 -22.34 21.32 -10.73
C VAL A 38 -21.31 22.45 -10.63
N SER A 39 -20.60 22.68 -11.76
CA SER A 39 -19.80 23.86 -12.14
C SER A 39 -18.43 24.13 -11.48
N THR A 40 -17.55 24.66 -12.33
CA THR A 40 -16.11 24.90 -12.12
C THR A 40 -15.81 26.37 -11.80
N GLY A 41 -14.87 26.63 -10.88
CA GLY A 41 -14.25 27.96 -10.73
C GLY A 41 -13.70 28.23 -9.33
N PHE A 42 -12.40 28.53 -9.23
CA PHE A 42 -11.77 28.91 -7.96
C PHE A 42 -11.77 30.43 -7.76
N SER A 43 -11.94 30.88 -6.51
CA SER A 43 -11.62 32.24 -6.07
C SER A 43 -11.23 32.24 -4.59
N ARG A 44 -10.16 32.97 -4.27
CA ARG A 44 -9.42 32.89 -3.00
C ARG A 44 -10.07 33.76 -1.91
N LEU A 45 -10.52 33.17 -0.82
CA LEU A 45 -10.97 33.89 0.38
C LEU A 45 -9.96 33.73 1.53
N LYS A 46 -9.74 34.82 2.28
CA LYS A 46 -8.87 34.84 3.47
C LYS A 46 -9.61 34.27 4.68
N ALA A 47 -8.90 33.48 5.49
CA ALA A 47 -9.44 32.90 6.71
C ALA A 47 -9.28 33.86 7.90
N ASP A 48 -10.28 34.72 8.11
CA ASP A 48 -10.47 35.53 9.33
C ASP A 48 -11.95 36.00 9.41
N GLU A 49 -12.91 35.05 9.45
CA GLU A 49 -14.31 35.25 9.91
C GLU A 49 -15.12 33.96 9.66
N LEU A 50 -15.29 33.12 10.69
CA LEU A 50 -16.32 32.06 10.72
C LEU A 50 -16.63 31.68 12.17
N THR A 51 -17.79 32.11 12.66
CA THR A 51 -18.37 31.67 13.94
C THR A 51 -19.15 30.37 13.73
N VAL A 52 -19.08 29.47 14.72
CA VAL A 52 -19.84 28.20 14.72
C VAL A 52 -21.29 28.48 15.14
N GLY A 53 -22.26 27.94 14.39
CA GLY A 53 -23.67 27.94 14.76
C GLY A 53 -24.19 26.51 14.88
N ASP A 54 -24.93 26.23 15.96
CA ASP A 54 -25.52 24.91 16.21
C ASP A 54 -26.64 24.59 15.19
N GLY A 55 -26.51 23.45 14.52
CA GLY A 55 -27.53 22.87 13.64
C GLY A 55 -27.31 21.37 13.53
N GLY A 56 -28.25 20.59 14.04
CA GLY A 56 -28.11 19.13 14.13
C GLY A 56 -28.01 18.44 12.78
N LEU A 57 -27.04 17.51 12.66
CA LEU A 57 -26.93 16.59 11.53
C LEU A 57 -27.84 15.38 11.74
N SER A 58 -28.49 14.93 10.67
CA SER A 58 -29.36 13.74 10.65
C SER A 58 -28.63 12.53 10.03
N ASP A 59 -29.17 11.34 10.29
CA ASP A 59 -28.50 10.04 10.09
C ASP A 59 -27.98 9.81 8.65
N GLY A 60 -26.65 9.87 8.49
CA GLY A 60 -25.94 9.51 7.27
C GLY A 60 -24.58 8.90 7.60
N GLU A 61 -24.20 7.83 6.90
CA GLU A 61 -22.94 7.11 7.15
C GLU A 61 -21.71 8.00 6.91
N VAL A 62 -20.95 8.24 7.97
CA VAL A 62 -19.65 8.94 7.89
C VAL A 62 -18.54 7.91 7.64
N VAL A 63 -18.02 7.88 6.42
CA VAL A 63 -16.87 7.03 6.07
C VAL A 63 -15.57 7.80 6.30
N ILE A 64 -14.90 7.54 7.43
CA ILE A 64 -13.58 8.08 7.72
C ILE A 64 -12.52 7.12 7.15
N GLY A 65 -11.87 7.54 6.06
CA GLY A 65 -10.76 6.79 5.46
C GLY A 65 -9.40 7.34 5.89
N VAL A 66 -8.54 6.48 6.43
CA VAL A 66 -7.11 6.79 6.60
C VAL A 66 -6.36 6.30 5.37
N ILE A 67 -5.59 7.19 4.72
CA ILE A 67 -4.72 6.80 3.61
C ILE A 67 -3.51 6.09 4.21
N GLY A 68 -3.38 4.78 3.94
CA GLY A 68 -2.26 3.97 4.42
C GLY A 68 -0.94 4.36 3.75
N CYS A 69 -0.19 5.27 4.37
CA CYS A 69 1.07 5.79 3.82
C CYS A 69 2.16 4.71 3.78
N TRP A 70 2.85 4.54 2.65
CA TRP A 70 3.95 3.59 2.55
C TRP A 70 5.11 4.02 3.45
N GLY A 71 5.30 3.32 4.57
CA GLY A 71 6.38 3.63 5.50
C GLY A 71 7.74 3.32 4.89
N ALA A 72 8.54 4.35 4.62
CA ALA A 72 9.93 4.22 4.22
C ALA A 72 10.79 3.67 5.37
N GLU A 73 11.74 2.78 5.05
CA GLU A 73 12.78 2.36 6.00
C GLU A 73 13.86 3.44 6.14
N LYS A 74 14.56 3.47 7.28
CA LYS A 74 15.75 4.32 7.47
C LYS A 74 16.75 4.00 6.36
N GLY A 75 17.08 5.01 5.54
CA GLY A 75 17.84 4.85 4.30
C GLY A 75 17.27 5.65 3.12
N ILE A 76 15.96 5.97 3.14
CA ILE A 76 15.32 6.83 2.12
C ILE A 76 15.35 8.32 2.51
N VAL A 77 15.51 8.64 3.80
CA VAL A 77 15.61 10.02 4.29
C VAL A 77 16.89 10.19 5.10
N GLY A 78 17.97 10.54 4.41
CA GLY A 78 19.15 11.12 5.06
C GLY A 78 18.79 12.50 5.63
N SER A 79 19.38 12.85 6.78
CA SER A 79 19.12 14.11 7.49
C SER A 79 19.54 15.34 6.68
N LEU A 80 18.67 15.85 5.81
CA LEU A 80 18.92 17.02 4.98
C LEU A 80 18.68 18.33 5.75
N GLY A 81 19.70 18.74 6.49
CA GLY A 81 20.04 20.15 6.56
C GLY A 81 20.91 20.51 5.35
N LEU A 82 20.64 21.67 4.74
CA LEU A 82 21.26 22.24 3.52
C LEU A 82 20.69 21.75 2.18
N ALA A 83 20.44 22.72 1.30
CA ALA A 83 19.83 22.53 -0.02
C ALA A 83 20.84 21.98 -1.05
N PRO A 84 20.40 21.15 -2.01
CA PRO A 84 21.25 20.68 -3.10
C PRO A 84 21.52 21.79 -4.13
N PRO A 85 22.70 21.81 -4.78
CA PRO A 85 22.96 22.68 -5.92
C PRO A 85 22.25 22.17 -7.19
N ASN A 86 21.97 23.07 -8.14
CA ASN A 86 21.45 22.72 -9.45
C ASN A 86 22.39 21.74 -10.19
N ILE A 87 21.86 20.58 -10.60
CA ILE A 87 22.54 19.63 -11.48
C ILE A 87 21.63 19.39 -12.69
N GLU A 88 22.08 19.82 -13.86
CA GLU A 88 21.40 19.52 -15.12
C GLU A 88 21.67 18.07 -15.55
N PHE A 89 20.62 17.35 -15.92
CA PHE A 89 20.74 15.99 -16.47
C PHE A 89 21.03 16.02 -17.99
N PRO A 90 22.17 15.48 -18.46
CA PRO A 90 22.45 15.43 -19.89
C PRO A 90 21.60 14.36 -20.59
N LYS A 91 20.70 14.78 -21.48
CA LYS A 91 20.01 13.89 -22.42
C LYS A 91 21.04 13.22 -23.34
N LYS A 92 21.23 11.89 -23.22
CA LYS A 92 22.02 11.10 -24.18
C LYS A 92 21.12 10.40 -25.20
N PRO A 93 21.48 10.38 -26.50
CA PRO A 93 20.69 9.75 -27.54
C PRO A 93 20.82 8.21 -27.48
N PHE A 94 19.75 7.52 -27.87
CA PHE A 94 19.68 6.07 -27.91
C PHE A 94 20.45 5.54 -29.13
N LEU A 95 21.46 4.69 -28.92
CA LEU A 95 22.18 4.01 -29.99
C LEU A 95 21.49 2.68 -30.34
N SER A 96 21.06 2.55 -31.58
CA SER A 96 20.49 1.31 -32.12
C SER A 96 21.53 0.19 -32.12
N SER A 97 21.20 -0.96 -31.52
CA SER A 97 21.92 -2.21 -31.73
C SER A 97 20.94 -3.36 -32.00
N SER A 98 21.39 -4.32 -32.81
CA SER A 98 20.55 -5.29 -33.52
C SER A 98 20.07 -6.46 -32.67
N SER A 99 18.86 -6.95 -32.99
CA SER A 99 18.22 -8.10 -32.38
C SER A 99 18.90 -9.44 -32.72
N PRO A 100 18.81 -10.44 -31.83
CA PRO A 100 18.81 -11.86 -32.21
C PRO A 100 17.41 -12.49 -32.02
N SER A 101 16.89 -13.04 -33.12
CA SER A 101 15.90 -14.14 -33.24
C SER A 101 15.01 -14.51 -32.03
N SER A 102 13.74 -14.10 -32.13
CA SER A 102 12.53 -14.96 -31.98
C SER A 102 12.61 -16.23 -31.12
N SER A 103 11.91 -16.21 -29.98
CA SER A 103 11.16 -17.38 -29.50
C SER A 103 9.68 -16.99 -29.37
N SER A 104 8.81 -17.69 -30.09
CA SER A 104 7.40 -17.34 -30.23
C SER A 104 6.59 -17.88 -29.05
N PHE A 105 6.30 -17.03 -28.06
CA PHE A 105 5.21 -17.29 -27.13
C PHE A 105 3.88 -17.11 -27.86
N ALA A 106 3.19 -18.23 -28.10
CA ALA A 106 1.87 -18.22 -28.72
C ALA A 106 0.88 -17.46 -27.82
N ALA A 107 0.19 -16.47 -28.39
CA ALA A 107 -0.91 -15.80 -27.70
C ALA A 107 -2.03 -16.83 -27.46
N ALA A 108 -2.31 -17.14 -26.19
CA ALA A 108 -3.43 -17.98 -25.80
C ALA A 108 -4.75 -17.27 -26.16
N THR A 109 -5.24 -17.53 -27.37
CA THR A 109 -6.50 -16.98 -27.85
C THR A 109 -7.61 -17.82 -27.22
N PHE A 110 -8.23 -17.29 -26.16
CA PHE A 110 -9.40 -17.94 -25.55
C PHE A 110 -10.57 -17.88 -26.52
N SER A 111 -10.80 -18.99 -27.23
CA SER A 111 -11.95 -19.14 -28.11
C SER A 111 -13.20 -19.36 -27.27
N THR A 112 -14.10 -18.38 -27.27
CA THR A 112 -15.37 -18.44 -26.53
C THR A 112 -16.42 -19.23 -27.31
N THR A 113 -16.55 -20.53 -26.99
CA THR A 113 -17.85 -21.20 -27.15
C THR A 113 -18.83 -20.67 -26.10
N PRO A 114 -20.11 -20.45 -26.44
CA PRO A 114 -21.08 -19.93 -25.49
C PRO A 114 -21.51 -21.03 -24.51
N GLU A 115 -20.79 -21.17 -23.40
CA GLU A 115 -21.21 -22.01 -22.28
C GLU A 115 -22.26 -21.29 -21.42
N HIS A 116 -23.26 -22.04 -20.97
CA HIS A 116 -24.39 -21.55 -20.19
C HIS A 116 -23.96 -20.73 -18.96
N GLU A 117 -24.42 -19.47 -18.89
CA GLU A 117 -24.21 -18.62 -17.73
C GLU A 117 -24.92 -19.20 -16.49
N ASN A 118 -24.13 -19.48 -15.45
CA ASN A 118 -24.63 -19.92 -14.16
C ASN A 118 -24.88 -18.67 -13.28
N PRO A 119 -26.14 -18.32 -12.94
CA PRO A 119 -26.52 -16.98 -12.44
C PRO A 119 -26.05 -16.62 -11.02
N GLY A 120 -25.16 -17.41 -10.42
CA GLY A 120 -24.60 -17.17 -9.09
C GLY A 120 -23.11 -16.79 -9.05
N ARG A 121 -22.42 -16.73 -10.20
CA ARG A 121 -21.01 -16.31 -10.23
C ARG A 121 -20.91 -14.82 -10.56
N PRO A 122 -20.25 -13.98 -9.73
CA PRO A 122 -19.89 -12.63 -10.14
C PRO A 122 -19.12 -12.68 -11.46
N GLY A 123 -19.43 -11.75 -12.37
CA GLY A 123 -18.64 -11.57 -13.59
C GLY A 123 -17.18 -11.25 -13.28
N PRO A 124 -16.28 -11.29 -14.28
CA PRO A 124 -14.91 -10.85 -14.08
C PRO A 124 -14.91 -9.41 -13.52
N PRO A 125 -13.96 -9.06 -12.62
CA PRO A 125 -13.76 -7.69 -12.18
C PRO A 125 -13.70 -6.71 -13.37
N PRO A 126 -14.20 -5.47 -13.25
CA PRO A 126 -14.29 -4.50 -14.35
C PRO A 126 -12.92 -3.88 -14.71
N ILE A 127 -11.86 -4.70 -14.71
CA ILE A 127 -10.47 -4.28 -14.85
C ILE A 127 -9.67 -5.27 -15.71
N ARG A 128 -8.64 -4.75 -16.39
CA ARG A 128 -7.64 -5.52 -17.13
C ARG A 128 -6.23 -5.01 -16.82
N VAL A 129 -5.24 -5.90 -16.82
CA VAL A 129 -3.83 -5.51 -16.78
C VAL A 129 -3.33 -5.34 -18.21
N ALA A 130 -2.61 -4.26 -18.50
CA ALA A 130 -1.96 -4.04 -19.79
C ALA A 130 -0.62 -3.29 -19.60
N LEU A 131 0.13 -3.11 -20.68
CA LEU A 131 1.32 -2.27 -20.66
C LEU A 131 0.95 -0.79 -20.85
N THR A 132 1.64 0.09 -20.14
CA THR A 132 1.63 1.55 -20.37
C THR A 132 2.84 1.93 -21.22
N GLU A 133 2.85 3.15 -21.78
CA GLU A 133 3.95 3.60 -22.65
C GLU A 133 5.29 3.82 -21.90
N SER A 134 5.23 4.14 -20.61
CA SER A 134 6.39 4.61 -19.82
C SER A 134 6.55 3.98 -18.42
N SER A 135 5.49 3.39 -17.86
CA SER A 135 5.42 2.91 -16.46
C SER A 135 5.41 1.38 -16.32
N GLY A 136 5.57 0.64 -17.42
CA GLY A 136 5.57 -0.82 -17.41
C GLY A 136 4.15 -1.38 -17.49
N ARG A 137 3.66 -2.03 -16.43
CA ARG A 137 2.26 -2.52 -16.37
C ARG A 137 1.38 -1.50 -15.67
N GLY A 138 0.12 -1.41 -16.08
CA GLY A 138 -0.94 -0.67 -15.42
C GLY A 138 -2.24 -1.47 -15.37
N VAL A 139 -3.18 -1.03 -14.55
CA VAL A 139 -4.53 -1.60 -14.47
C VAL A 139 -5.52 -0.61 -15.07
N PHE A 140 -6.41 -1.09 -15.94
CA PHE A 140 -7.32 -0.25 -16.71
C PHE A 140 -8.76 -0.70 -16.54
N ALA A 141 -9.70 0.23 -16.49
CA ALA A 141 -11.12 -0.07 -16.47
C ALA A 141 -11.58 -0.76 -17.78
N THR A 142 -12.46 -1.76 -17.68
CA THR A 142 -13.04 -2.47 -18.85
C THR A 142 -14.47 -2.04 -19.17
N ARG A 143 -15.01 -1.09 -18.41
CA ARG A 143 -16.28 -0.38 -18.61
C ARG A 143 -16.24 0.92 -17.80
N LYS A 144 -17.28 1.75 -17.90
CA LYS A 144 -17.52 2.80 -16.90
C LYS A 144 -17.70 2.19 -15.49
N ILE A 145 -17.11 2.84 -14.48
CA ILE A 145 -17.15 2.48 -13.06
C ILE A 145 -17.64 3.69 -12.26
N GLU A 146 -18.49 3.46 -11.25
CA GLU A 146 -19.08 4.52 -10.44
C GLU A 146 -18.25 4.86 -9.19
N THR A 147 -18.37 6.10 -8.72
CA THR A 147 -17.75 6.56 -7.47
C THR A 147 -18.09 5.63 -6.28
N GLY A 148 -17.08 5.10 -5.60
CA GLY A 148 -17.23 4.21 -4.45
C GLY A 148 -17.43 2.72 -4.77
N GLU A 149 -17.56 2.36 -6.05
CA GLU A 149 -17.74 0.99 -6.51
C GLU A 149 -16.55 0.09 -6.12
N LEU A 150 -16.83 -1.17 -5.77
CA LEU A 150 -15.80 -2.18 -5.49
C LEU A 150 -15.21 -2.71 -6.80
N LEU A 151 -13.94 -2.36 -7.07
CA LEU A 151 -13.19 -2.80 -8.23
C LEU A 151 -12.89 -4.31 -8.13
N HIS A 152 -12.24 -4.72 -7.04
CA HIS A 152 -11.99 -6.12 -6.70
C HIS A 152 -11.52 -6.26 -5.25
N THR A 153 -11.36 -7.51 -4.81
CA THR A 153 -10.63 -7.87 -3.59
C THR A 153 -9.33 -8.60 -3.92
N ALA A 154 -8.35 -8.59 -3.01
CA ALA A 154 -7.12 -9.39 -3.15
C ALA A 154 -6.65 -9.92 -1.79
N LYS A 155 -6.41 -11.24 -1.71
CA LYS A 155 -5.67 -11.84 -0.60
C LYS A 155 -4.17 -11.58 -0.77
N PRO A 156 -3.41 -11.41 0.33
CA PRO A 156 -1.96 -11.27 0.24
C PRO A 156 -1.32 -12.59 -0.21
N ILE A 157 -0.27 -12.51 -1.02
CA ILE A 157 0.58 -13.68 -1.35
C ILE A 157 1.69 -13.89 -0.31
N LEU A 158 1.97 -12.86 0.48
CA LEU A 158 2.98 -12.84 1.52
C LEU A 158 2.60 -11.75 2.53
N SER A 159 2.51 -12.11 3.81
CA SER A 159 2.20 -11.20 4.93
C SER A 159 3.08 -11.52 6.13
N HIS A 160 3.44 -10.52 6.91
CA HIS A 160 4.10 -10.70 8.21
C HIS A 160 3.68 -9.55 9.15
N PRO A 161 3.32 -9.83 10.42
CA PRO A 161 2.95 -8.79 11.38
C PRO A 161 4.15 -7.89 11.73
N SER A 162 3.88 -6.71 12.26
CA SER A 162 4.94 -5.88 12.83
C SER A 162 5.45 -6.54 14.12
N LEU A 163 6.75 -6.45 14.44
CA LEU A 163 7.31 -7.04 15.66
C LEU A 163 6.65 -6.48 16.94
N SER A 164 6.10 -5.27 16.88
CA SER A 164 5.32 -4.63 17.95
C SER A 164 3.88 -5.15 18.09
N THR A 165 3.33 -5.78 17.05
CA THR A 165 1.91 -6.22 17.00
C THR A 165 1.75 -7.73 16.91
N VAL A 166 2.83 -8.51 16.73
CA VAL A 166 2.81 -9.97 16.52
C VAL A 166 1.99 -10.77 17.54
N GLN A 167 1.91 -10.32 18.80
CA GLN A 167 1.08 -10.95 19.85
C GLN A 167 -0.39 -10.48 19.86
N ARG A 168 -0.70 -9.35 19.21
CA ARG A 168 -2.02 -8.69 19.20
C ARG A 168 -2.83 -9.00 17.93
N VAL A 169 -2.27 -9.74 16.96
CA VAL A 169 -2.87 -9.99 15.65
C VAL A 169 -2.71 -11.45 15.23
N CYS A 170 -3.60 -11.93 14.35
CA CYS A 170 -3.45 -13.24 13.74
C CYS A 170 -2.18 -13.29 12.88
N TYR A 171 -1.32 -14.26 13.14
CA TYR A 171 -0.03 -14.41 12.45
C TYR A 171 -0.15 -14.54 10.92
N PHE A 172 -1.22 -15.20 10.46
CA PHE A 172 -1.50 -15.42 9.05
C PHE A 172 -2.14 -14.20 8.37
N CYS A 173 -3.33 -13.80 8.83
CA CYS A 173 -4.17 -12.81 8.15
C CYS A 173 -4.09 -11.38 8.73
N LEU A 174 -3.28 -11.14 9.77
CA LEU A 174 -3.11 -9.85 10.45
C LEU A 174 -4.37 -9.26 11.12
N ARG A 175 -5.48 -10.02 11.22
CA ARG A 175 -6.68 -9.61 11.96
C ARG A 175 -6.34 -9.31 13.42
N LYS A 176 -6.72 -8.14 13.96
CA LYS A 176 -6.61 -7.82 15.40
C LYS A 176 -7.32 -8.90 16.22
N LEU A 177 -6.64 -9.43 17.23
CA LEU A 177 -7.21 -10.40 18.16
C LEU A 177 -7.80 -9.66 19.36
N LYS A 178 -8.94 -10.15 19.86
CA LYS A 178 -9.44 -9.73 21.16
C LYS A 178 -8.46 -10.21 22.23
N SER A 179 -8.20 -9.39 23.25
CA SER A 179 -7.26 -9.74 24.33
C SER A 179 -7.62 -11.09 24.93
N THR A 180 -6.75 -12.08 24.76
CA THR A 180 -6.93 -13.41 25.35
C THR A 180 -6.28 -13.44 26.73
N ASP A 181 -7.03 -13.85 27.76
CA ASP A 181 -6.48 -14.27 29.07
C ASP A 181 -5.75 -15.62 28.96
N SER A 182 -4.89 -15.74 27.94
CA SER A 182 -4.11 -16.94 27.64
C SER A 182 -2.87 -16.97 28.52
N SER A 183 -2.94 -17.76 29.59
CA SER A 183 -1.90 -17.95 30.62
C SER A 183 -0.64 -18.72 30.15
N GLN A 184 -0.38 -18.77 28.84
CA GLN A 184 0.84 -19.36 28.27
C GLN A 184 1.48 -18.41 27.24
N PRO A 185 2.82 -18.27 27.24
CA PRO A 185 3.55 -17.46 26.29
C PRO A 185 3.69 -18.20 24.94
N GLN A 186 2.63 -18.22 24.14
CA GLN A 186 2.73 -18.60 22.72
C GLN A 186 3.47 -17.49 21.96
N ARG A 187 4.34 -17.86 21.00
CA ARG A 187 5.13 -16.89 20.22
C ARG A 187 4.28 -16.12 19.21
N VAL A 188 3.19 -16.71 18.73
CA VAL A 188 2.24 -16.13 17.77
C VAL A 188 0.84 -16.71 18.02
N SER A 189 -0.20 -16.02 17.55
CA SER A 189 -1.61 -16.41 17.73
C SER A 189 -2.39 -16.44 16.41
N TYR A 190 -3.51 -17.18 16.37
CA TYR A 190 -4.37 -17.33 15.19
C TYR A 190 -5.84 -17.00 15.50
N CYS A 191 -6.57 -16.40 14.54
CA CYS A 191 -7.99 -16.07 14.75
C CYS A 191 -8.95 -17.21 14.40
N SER A 192 -8.48 -18.29 13.79
CA SER A 192 -9.25 -19.49 13.44
C SER A 192 -8.33 -20.68 13.16
N GLU A 193 -8.86 -21.90 13.28
CA GLU A 193 -8.18 -23.14 12.86
C GLU A 193 -7.78 -23.08 11.37
N GLU A 194 -8.60 -22.47 10.52
CA GLU A 194 -8.29 -22.27 9.10
C GLU A 194 -7.03 -21.43 8.88
N CYS A 195 -6.82 -20.37 9.67
CA CYS A 195 -5.60 -19.55 9.62
C CYS A 195 -4.39 -20.32 10.15
N GLN A 196 -4.56 -21.11 11.22
CA GLN A 196 -3.50 -21.96 11.77
C GLN A 196 -3.08 -23.05 10.77
N GLN A 197 -4.05 -23.68 10.10
CA GLN A 197 -3.81 -24.74 9.12
C GLN A 197 -3.17 -24.21 7.83
N GLN A 198 -3.55 -23.01 7.36
CA GLN A 198 -2.86 -22.32 6.26
C GLN A 198 -1.43 -21.90 6.64
N ALA A 199 -1.20 -21.51 7.89
CA ALA A 199 0.13 -21.13 8.36
C ALA A 199 1.06 -22.32 8.66
N LYS A 200 0.49 -23.49 8.95
CA LYS A 200 1.20 -24.62 9.57
C LYS A 200 2.54 -24.95 8.89
N GLY A 201 2.55 -25.08 7.56
CA GLY A 201 3.75 -25.48 6.82
C GLY A 201 4.94 -24.55 7.04
N PHE A 202 4.77 -23.24 6.83
CA PHE A 202 5.86 -22.28 7.02
C PHE A 202 6.15 -22.04 8.50
N HIS A 203 5.14 -22.11 9.37
CA HIS A 203 5.32 -21.86 10.80
C HIS A 203 6.06 -23.02 11.48
N ASP A 204 5.80 -24.27 11.10
CA ASP A 204 6.59 -25.44 11.52
C ASP A 204 8.07 -25.27 11.14
N VAL A 205 8.36 -24.72 9.93
CA VAL A 205 9.74 -24.43 9.49
C VAL A 205 10.36 -23.30 10.31
N GLU A 206 9.63 -22.21 10.53
CA GLU A 206 10.08 -21.08 11.33
C GLU A 206 10.44 -21.48 12.75
N MET A 207 9.59 -22.30 13.39
CA MET A 207 9.78 -22.77 14.77
C MET A 207 10.95 -23.75 14.97
N ARG A 208 11.59 -24.20 13.88
CA ARG A 208 12.84 -24.98 13.97
C ARG A 208 14.07 -24.12 14.24
N ALA A 209 13.99 -22.80 14.05
CA ALA A 209 15.13 -21.91 14.09
C ALA A 209 15.04 -20.79 15.15
N ASP A 210 16.20 -20.42 15.68
CA ASP A 210 16.35 -19.20 16.45
C ASP A 210 16.48 -18.00 15.50
N TRP A 211 15.58 -17.03 15.67
CA TRP A 211 15.54 -15.81 14.87
C TRP A 211 15.99 -14.58 15.66
N SER A 212 16.42 -14.74 16.93
CA SER A 212 16.70 -13.62 17.83
C SER A 212 17.67 -12.61 17.22
N ALA A 213 18.81 -13.06 16.69
CA ALA A 213 19.78 -12.19 16.02
C ALA A 213 19.23 -11.49 14.76
N TYR A 214 18.32 -12.14 14.02
CA TYR A 214 17.70 -11.56 12.82
C TYR A 214 16.61 -10.53 13.19
N GLU A 215 15.79 -10.84 14.19
CA GLU A 215 14.76 -9.94 14.71
C GLU A 215 15.40 -8.73 15.41
N ASP A 216 16.50 -8.90 16.14
CA ASP A 216 17.26 -7.80 16.76
C ASP A 216 17.95 -6.91 15.72
N TYR A 217 18.51 -7.48 14.66
CA TYR A 217 19.00 -6.72 13.51
C TYR A 217 17.87 -5.89 12.86
N CYS A 218 16.70 -6.49 12.63
CA CYS A 218 15.54 -5.78 12.10
C CYS A 218 15.08 -4.65 13.04
N ARG A 219 14.96 -4.95 14.34
CA ARG A 219 14.49 -4.01 15.36
C ARG A 219 15.45 -2.82 15.52
N SER A 220 16.75 -3.08 15.61
CA SER A 220 17.79 -2.05 15.79
C SER A 220 17.87 -1.10 14.60
N ASN A 221 17.80 -1.64 13.38
CA ASN A 221 17.87 -0.85 12.15
C ASN A 221 16.50 -0.31 11.69
N SER A 222 15.42 -0.64 12.41
CA SER A 222 14.04 -0.25 12.04
C SER A 222 13.59 -0.80 10.67
N LEU A 223 14.06 -2.00 10.34
CA LEU A 223 13.74 -2.72 9.10
C LEU A 223 12.51 -3.62 9.30
N LYS A 224 11.68 -3.71 8.27
CA LYS A 224 10.41 -4.44 8.26
C LYS A 224 10.28 -5.39 7.08
N TYR A 225 10.89 -5.06 5.94
CA TYR A 225 10.86 -5.92 4.75
C TYR A 225 11.68 -7.21 4.87
N PRO A 226 12.82 -7.27 5.61
CA PRO A 226 13.52 -8.54 5.86
C PRO A 226 12.63 -9.62 6.51
N LEU A 227 11.68 -9.22 7.37
CA LEU A 227 10.73 -10.15 8.00
C LEU A 227 9.80 -10.85 6.99
N LEU A 228 9.42 -10.16 5.90
CA LEU A 228 8.71 -10.77 4.77
C LEU A 228 9.64 -11.73 3.98
N VAL A 229 10.94 -11.45 3.90
CA VAL A 229 11.91 -12.38 3.28
C VAL A 229 12.06 -13.66 4.13
N LYS A 230 12.16 -13.54 5.47
CA LYS A 230 12.12 -14.68 6.40
C LYS A 230 10.88 -15.53 6.16
N GLN A 231 9.72 -14.89 6.16
CA GLN A 231 8.44 -15.54 5.92
C GLN A 231 8.43 -16.30 4.59
N LEU A 232 8.86 -15.66 3.49
CA LEU A 232 8.91 -16.31 2.18
C LEU A 232 9.90 -17.47 2.15
N ALA A 233 11.06 -17.37 2.80
CA ALA A 233 12.02 -18.47 2.88
C ALA A 233 11.41 -19.70 3.60
N CYS A 234 10.68 -19.49 4.70
CA CYS A 234 9.94 -20.55 5.39
C CYS A 234 8.81 -21.15 4.53
N MET A 235 8.11 -20.32 3.73
CA MET A 235 7.11 -20.79 2.76
C MET A 235 7.72 -21.63 1.64
N VAL A 236 8.89 -21.25 1.12
CA VAL A 236 9.62 -22.03 0.09
C VAL A 236 10.12 -23.35 0.65
N MET A 237 10.72 -23.34 1.84
CA MET A 237 11.21 -24.55 2.50
C MET A 237 10.12 -25.56 2.87
N SER A 238 8.90 -25.10 3.13
CA SER A 238 7.74 -25.97 3.41
C SER A 238 6.99 -26.41 2.15
N GLY A 239 7.39 -25.94 0.97
CA GLY A 239 6.67 -26.18 -0.29
C GLY A 239 5.35 -25.39 -0.42
N ALA A 240 5.05 -24.49 0.51
CA ALA A 240 3.86 -23.63 0.48
C ALA A 240 3.93 -22.53 -0.58
N ALA A 241 5.13 -22.19 -1.07
CA ALA A 241 5.34 -21.26 -2.18
C ALA A 241 6.55 -21.66 -3.04
N PRO A 242 6.59 -21.32 -4.33
CA PRO A 242 7.78 -21.49 -5.15
C PRO A 242 8.78 -20.35 -4.93
N ALA A 243 10.08 -20.62 -5.13
CA ALA A 243 11.15 -19.64 -4.90
C ALA A 243 11.06 -18.38 -5.79
N ASN A 244 10.35 -18.45 -6.92
CA ASN A 244 10.12 -17.37 -7.88
C ASN A 244 8.75 -16.66 -7.69
N LEU A 245 8.06 -16.84 -6.56
CA LEU A 245 6.71 -16.29 -6.31
C LEU A 245 6.59 -14.79 -6.65
N LEU A 246 7.63 -14.01 -6.37
CA LEU A 246 7.62 -12.55 -6.60
C LEU A 246 8.25 -12.14 -7.93
N ASP A 247 8.79 -13.04 -8.74
CA ASP A 247 9.64 -12.68 -9.90
C ASP A 247 8.95 -11.75 -10.90
N ILE A 248 7.63 -11.87 -11.04
CA ILE A 248 6.78 -11.01 -11.88
C ILE A 248 6.75 -9.54 -11.39
N LEU A 249 6.92 -9.28 -10.09
CA LEU A 249 6.84 -7.96 -9.50
C LEU A 249 8.08 -7.12 -9.84
N GLN A 250 7.88 -5.80 -9.91
CA GLN A 250 8.96 -4.87 -10.25
C GLN A 250 10.01 -4.83 -9.13
N PRO A 251 11.31 -5.03 -9.40
CA PRO A 251 12.36 -4.82 -8.41
C PRO A 251 12.69 -3.33 -8.29
N ALA A 252 13.00 -2.89 -7.07
CA ALA A 252 13.57 -1.56 -6.82
C ALA A 252 14.96 -1.42 -7.47
N SER A 253 15.26 -0.23 -7.97
CA SER A 253 16.64 0.18 -8.29
C SER A 253 17.44 0.25 -6.99
N LEU A 254 18.47 -0.58 -6.85
CA LEU A 254 19.33 -0.61 -5.66
C LEU A 254 20.56 0.29 -5.86
N SER A 255 20.86 1.12 -4.86
CA SER A 255 22.14 1.84 -4.80
C SER A 255 23.27 0.88 -4.36
N ARG A 256 24.54 1.31 -4.51
CA ARG A 256 25.69 0.48 -4.10
C ARG A 256 25.78 0.33 -2.59
N GLU A 257 25.31 1.32 -1.86
CA GLU A 257 25.34 1.46 -0.41
C GLU A 257 24.30 0.54 0.25
N MET A 258 23.16 0.30 -0.41
CA MET A 258 22.12 -0.61 0.05
C MET A 258 22.53 -2.09 0.00
N ILE A 259 23.44 -2.46 -0.91
CA ILE A 259 23.79 -3.87 -1.15
C ILE A 259 24.47 -4.51 0.09
N PRO A 260 25.51 -3.92 0.71
CA PRO A 260 26.12 -4.44 1.95
C PRO A 260 25.12 -4.69 3.08
N GLU A 261 24.16 -3.78 3.30
CA GLU A 261 23.11 -3.95 4.32
C GLU A 261 22.25 -5.19 4.04
N MET A 262 21.87 -5.41 2.78
CA MET A 262 21.15 -6.62 2.37
C MET A 262 21.99 -7.89 2.51
N GLU A 263 23.31 -7.81 2.33
CA GLU A 263 24.22 -8.95 2.53
C GLU A 263 24.35 -9.36 4.00
N GLU A 264 24.35 -8.40 4.93
CA GLU A 264 24.32 -8.68 6.38
C GLU A 264 23.03 -9.41 6.77
N GLY A 265 21.87 -8.89 6.36
CA GLY A 265 20.58 -9.54 6.58
C GLY A 265 20.51 -10.95 5.97
N PHE A 266 21.07 -11.14 4.77
CA PHE A 266 21.20 -12.47 4.16
C PHE A 266 22.06 -13.41 5.01
N GLY A 267 23.19 -12.94 5.55
CA GLY A 267 24.08 -13.71 6.40
C GLY A 267 23.37 -14.21 7.66
N LEU A 268 22.68 -13.31 8.36
CA LEU A 268 21.92 -13.63 9.58
C LEU A 268 20.81 -14.65 9.31
N LEU A 269 19.98 -14.43 8.29
CA LEU A 269 18.89 -15.35 7.93
C LEU A 269 19.41 -16.72 7.48
N ARG A 270 20.54 -16.78 6.77
CA ARG A 270 21.13 -18.06 6.35
C ARG A 270 21.78 -18.83 7.49
N ASN A 271 22.35 -18.14 8.48
CA ASN A 271 22.92 -18.78 9.67
C ASN A 271 21.82 -19.37 10.56
N ALA A 272 20.73 -18.63 10.81
CA ALA A 272 19.57 -19.13 11.56
C ALA A 272 19.07 -20.51 11.07
N PHE A 273 18.96 -20.70 9.75
CA PHE A 273 18.64 -22.01 9.19
C PHE A 273 19.76 -23.05 9.39
N LYS A 274 21.03 -22.73 9.12
CA LYS A 274 22.15 -23.68 9.26
C LYS A 274 22.30 -24.22 10.68
N ASP A 275 22.22 -23.33 11.68
CA ASP A 275 22.40 -23.66 13.09
C ASP A 275 21.28 -24.57 13.62
N SER A 276 20.17 -24.65 12.88
CA SER A 276 18.99 -25.48 13.12
C SER A 276 19.07 -26.88 12.47
N ASN A 277 20.28 -27.34 12.15
CA ASN A 277 20.56 -28.60 11.43
C ASN A 277 19.82 -28.72 10.07
N ILE A 278 19.49 -27.60 9.43
CA ILE A 278 18.94 -27.61 8.06
C ILE A 278 20.12 -27.73 7.08
N THR A 279 20.05 -28.77 6.24
CA THR A 279 21.13 -29.09 5.31
C THR A 279 21.28 -28.03 4.21
N GLY A 280 22.49 -27.86 3.68
CA GLY A 280 22.76 -26.91 2.59
C GLY A 280 21.95 -27.18 1.31
N GLU A 281 21.48 -28.42 1.10
CA GLU A 281 20.61 -28.81 0.00
C GLU A 281 19.19 -28.25 0.16
N GLN A 282 18.62 -28.35 1.38
CA GLN A 282 17.28 -27.83 1.70
C GLN A 282 17.18 -26.29 1.56
N ILE A 283 18.30 -25.58 1.74
CA ILE A 283 18.41 -24.12 1.55
C ILE A 283 19.26 -23.75 0.32
N SER A 284 19.32 -24.62 -0.69
CA SER A 284 20.06 -24.37 -1.93
C SER A 284 19.50 -23.18 -2.73
N PHE A 285 18.17 -22.97 -2.70
CA PHE A 285 17.52 -21.79 -3.29
C PHE A 285 17.96 -20.47 -2.63
N LEU A 286 18.33 -20.52 -1.35
CA LEU A 286 18.65 -19.37 -0.50
C LEU A 286 20.08 -18.86 -0.79
N THR A 287 20.23 -18.30 -1.98
CA THR A 287 21.44 -17.61 -2.42
C THR A 287 21.38 -16.14 -2.04
N LYS A 288 22.55 -15.49 -2.00
CA LYS A 288 22.66 -14.03 -1.80
C LYS A 288 21.85 -13.29 -2.87
N GLN A 289 21.95 -13.74 -4.12
CA GLN A 289 21.21 -13.17 -5.26
C GLN A 289 19.69 -13.30 -5.08
N TRP A 290 19.21 -14.45 -4.60
CA TRP A 290 17.79 -14.65 -4.30
C TRP A 290 17.31 -13.67 -3.24
N TYR A 291 18.02 -13.56 -2.11
CA TYR A 291 17.65 -12.66 -1.00
C TYR A 291 17.56 -11.20 -1.46
N ILE A 292 18.58 -10.70 -2.17
CA ILE A 292 18.62 -9.32 -2.70
C ILE A 292 17.48 -9.11 -3.73
N SER A 293 17.27 -10.08 -4.64
CA SER A 293 16.25 -10.02 -5.69
C SER A 293 14.81 -9.98 -5.14
N ILE A 294 14.56 -10.73 -4.06
CA ILE A 294 13.28 -10.75 -3.33
C ILE A 294 13.10 -9.46 -2.53
N LEU A 295 14.11 -9.03 -1.77
CA LEU A 295 14.02 -7.83 -0.93
C LEU A 295 13.83 -6.56 -1.79
N ALA A 296 14.51 -6.46 -2.93
CA ALA A 296 14.31 -5.38 -3.90
C ALA A 296 12.86 -5.28 -4.40
N ARG A 297 12.17 -6.41 -4.59
CA ARG A 297 10.76 -6.42 -4.97
C ARG A 297 9.85 -6.05 -3.82
N ILE A 298 10.05 -6.64 -2.64
CA ILE A 298 9.24 -6.34 -1.45
C ILE A 298 9.28 -4.84 -1.15
N ARG A 299 10.44 -4.17 -1.26
CA ARG A 299 10.61 -2.74 -0.98
C ARG A 299 9.64 -1.80 -1.71
N ILE A 300 9.28 -2.09 -2.96
CA ILE A 300 8.40 -1.25 -3.79
C ILE A 300 7.06 -1.92 -4.18
N ASN A 301 6.74 -3.07 -3.59
CA ASN A 301 5.45 -3.76 -3.78
C ASN A 301 4.73 -4.11 -2.46
N ALA A 302 5.36 -3.90 -1.30
CA ALA A 302 4.76 -4.20 0.00
C ALA A 302 3.95 -3.03 0.56
N PHE A 303 2.69 -3.30 0.87
CA PHE A 303 1.77 -2.38 1.49
C PHE A 303 1.90 -2.43 3.01
N ARG A 304 1.80 -1.26 3.65
CA ARG A 304 1.67 -1.11 5.09
C ARG A 304 0.20 -1.34 5.48
N ILE A 305 -0.07 -2.30 6.36
CA ILE A 305 -1.44 -2.73 6.65
C ILE A 305 -1.99 -1.97 7.85
N GLU A 306 -3.01 -1.15 7.62
CA GLU A 306 -3.72 -0.36 8.62
C GLU A 306 -5.20 -0.70 8.55
N LEU A 307 -5.76 -1.20 9.65
CA LEU A 307 -7.12 -1.75 9.68
C LEU A 307 -8.13 -0.69 10.11
N ALA A 308 -9.11 -0.40 9.26
CA ALA A 308 -10.14 0.60 9.54
C ALA A 308 -11.10 0.24 10.69
N GLY A 309 -11.13 -1.03 11.13
CA GLY A 309 -12.10 -1.56 12.10
C GLY A 309 -12.00 -1.08 13.56
N ALA A 310 -11.28 0.00 13.87
CA ALA A 310 -11.17 0.56 15.21
C ALA A 310 -12.19 1.68 15.52
N LEU A 311 -12.92 2.17 14.52
CA LEU A 311 -13.64 3.45 14.61
C LEU A 311 -15.02 3.43 15.30
N TYR A 312 -15.63 2.26 15.55
CA TYR A 312 -17.02 2.20 16.05
C TYR A 312 -17.18 1.87 17.54
N ASP A 313 -16.26 1.15 18.17
CA ASP A 313 -16.39 0.72 19.57
C ASP A 313 -15.76 1.69 20.59
N ASP A 314 -14.96 2.69 20.15
CA ASP A 314 -14.01 3.34 21.06
C ASP A 314 -13.91 4.88 20.95
N LEU A 315 -15.07 5.54 20.80
CA LEU A 315 -15.18 7.01 20.87
C LEU A 315 -14.72 7.59 22.25
N LEU A 316 -14.55 6.73 23.27
CA LEU A 316 -14.10 7.09 24.62
C LEU A 316 -12.58 6.93 24.84
N SER A 317 -11.88 6.00 24.18
CA SER A 317 -10.41 5.88 24.33
C SER A 317 -9.60 6.87 23.48
N SER A 318 -10.24 7.73 22.69
CA SER A 318 -9.57 8.72 21.83
C SER A 318 -8.58 9.65 22.57
N LEU A 319 -8.71 9.81 23.89
CA LEU A 319 -7.76 10.58 24.70
C LEU A 319 -6.49 9.79 25.05
N ALA A 320 -6.59 8.47 25.27
CA ALA A 320 -5.44 7.59 25.52
C ALA A 320 -4.73 7.19 24.22
N ALA A 321 -5.48 6.95 23.15
CA ALA A 321 -4.97 6.69 21.79
C ALA A 321 -4.22 7.90 21.18
N SER A 322 -4.20 9.06 21.84
CA SER A 322 -3.33 10.19 21.47
C SER A 322 -1.83 9.92 21.74
N ILE A 323 -1.48 8.81 22.41
CA ILE A 323 -0.08 8.37 22.66
C ILE A 323 0.28 7.13 21.81
N GLU A 324 -0.64 6.16 21.66
CA GLU A 324 -0.52 5.08 20.68
C GLU A 324 -1.25 5.46 19.38
N ALA A 325 -0.54 6.16 18.48
CA ALA A 325 -0.93 6.13 17.06
C ALA A 325 -0.96 4.65 16.63
N GLU A 326 -2.12 4.15 16.15
CA GLU A 326 -2.29 2.72 15.86
C GLU A 326 -1.25 2.25 14.83
N ALA A 327 -0.20 1.60 15.33
CA ALA A 327 0.89 1.13 14.52
C ALA A 327 0.37 0.06 13.55
N ALA A 328 0.77 0.16 12.28
CA ALA A 328 0.37 -0.79 11.25
C ALA A 328 0.57 -2.23 11.71
N VAL A 329 -0.49 -3.04 11.57
CA VAL A 329 -0.55 -4.41 12.10
C VAL A 329 0.48 -5.33 11.46
N GLY A 330 0.96 -4.97 10.27
CA GLY A 330 2.05 -5.64 9.57
C GLY A 330 2.27 -5.04 8.19
N ASN A 331 2.96 -5.80 7.35
CA ASN A 331 3.13 -5.49 5.93
C ASN A 331 2.69 -6.69 5.10
N ALA A 332 2.23 -6.47 3.87
CA ALA A 332 1.89 -7.56 2.96
C ALA A 332 2.12 -7.20 1.49
N VAL A 333 2.36 -8.21 0.67
CA VAL A 333 2.52 -8.12 -0.79
C VAL A 333 1.32 -8.80 -1.45
N TYR A 334 0.86 -8.25 -2.58
CA TYR A 334 -0.25 -8.78 -3.37
C TYR A 334 0.17 -8.85 -4.83
N MET A 335 -0.45 -9.70 -5.65
CA MET A 335 -0.13 -9.76 -7.08
C MET A 335 -0.72 -8.57 -7.84
N LEU A 336 -2.06 -8.44 -7.80
CA LEU A 336 -2.79 -7.49 -8.63
C LEU A 336 -2.74 -6.04 -8.13
N PRO A 337 -2.92 -5.73 -6.82
CA PRO A 337 -2.70 -4.38 -6.28
C PRO A 337 -1.32 -3.80 -6.60
N SER A 338 -0.27 -4.61 -6.70
CA SER A 338 1.08 -4.18 -7.06
C SER A 338 1.28 -3.85 -8.55
N PHE A 339 0.22 -3.90 -9.37
CA PHE A 339 0.22 -3.41 -10.76
C PHE A 339 -0.52 -2.07 -10.94
N TYR A 340 -1.12 -1.52 -9.88
CA TYR A 340 -1.74 -0.19 -9.93
C TYR A 340 -0.66 0.88 -9.85
N ASN A 341 -0.54 1.70 -10.89
CA ASN A 341 0.44 2.80 -10.91
C ASN A 341 0.07 3.93 -9.96
N HIS A 342 1.04 4.83 -9.74
CA HIS A 342 0.89 5.96 -8.84
C HIS A 342 0.13 7.14 -9.46
N ASP A 343 -0.71 7.78 -8.66
CA ASP A 343 -1.08 9.19 -8.84
C ASP A 343 -1.14 9.93 -7.48
N CYS A 344 -0.82 11.23 -7.46
CA CYS A 344 -0.98 12.09 -6.27
C CYS A 344 -2.42 12.59 -6.08
N ASP A 345 -3.28 12.44 -7.09
CA ASP A 345 -4.74 12.60 -7.04
C ASP A 345 -5.42 11.35 -7.66
N PRO A 346 -5.40 10.21 -6.94
CA PRO A 346 -5.78 8.92 -7.49
C PRO A 346 -7.28 8.76 -7.73
N ASN A 347 -7.64 7.94 -8.72
CA ASN A 347 -9.02 7.54 -8.98
C ASN A 347 -9.43 6.23 -8.28
N ALA A 348 -8.50 5.53 -7.63
CA ALA A 348 -8.76 4.34 -6.82
C ALA A 348 -8.03 4.39 -5.47
N HIS A 349 -8.57 3.65 -4.48
CA HIS A 349 -7.93 3.45 -3.19
C HIS A 349 -8.01 2.00 -2.72
N ILE A 350 -7.04 1.60 -1.90
CA ILE A 350 -6.95 0.30 -1.24
C ILE A 350 -7.32 0.46 0.24
N ILE A 351 -8.16 -0.43 0.76
CA ILE A 351 -8.55 -0.48 2.17
C ILE A 351 -8.45 -1.88 2.75
N TRP A 352 -8.16 -1.94 4.05
CA TRP A 352 -8.20 -3.13 4.88
C TRP A 352 -9.15 -2.89 6.05
N ILE A 353 -10.11 -3.79 6.26
CA ILE A 353 -11.17 -3.58 7.25
C ILE A 353 -10.90 -4.41 8.50
N GLU A 354 -10.90 -5.74 8.35
CA GLU A 354 -10.76 -6.68 9.46
C GLU A 354 -9.39 -7.36 9.52
N ASN A 355 -8.72 -7.48 8.38
CA ASN A 355 -7.55 -8.33 8.16
C ASN A 355 -6.76 -7.80 6.94
N ALA A 356 -5.70 -8.50 6.54
CA ALA A 356 -4.88 -8.18 5.38
C ALA A 356 -5.56 -8.46 4.02
N ASP A 357 -6.84 -8.80 3.93
CA ASP A 357 -7.51 -8.93 2.63
C ASP A 357 -7.86 -7.53 2.11
N ALA A 358 -7.18 -7.13 1.02
CA ALA A 358 -7.36 -5.83 0.40
C ALA A 358 -8.69 -5.73 -0.33
N ARG A 359 -9.35 -4.58 -0.22
CA ARG A 359 -10.48 -4.18 -1.07
C ARG A 359 -10.08 -2.93 -1.85
N LEU A 360 -10.23 -2.94 -3.16
CA LEU A 360 -9.92 -1.80 -4.02
C LEU A 360 -11.21 -1.16 -4.49
N LYS A 361 -11.34 0.16 -4.32
CA LYS A 361 -12.55 0.92 -4.61
C LYS A 361 -12.25 2.19 -5.42
N ALA A 362 -13.17 2.55 -6.31
CA ALA A 362 -13.10 3.82 -7.02
C ALA A 362 -13.31 5.01 -6.06
N LEU A 363 -12.53 6.09 -6.24
CA LEU A 363 -12.65 7.36 -5.51
C LEU A 363 -13.54 8.38 -6.22
N ARG A 364 -13.72 8.21 -7.53
CA ARG A 364 -14.59 8.98 -8.42
C ARG A 364 -15.13 8.08 -9.52
N ASP A 365 -15.98 8.60 -10.39
CA ASP A 365 -16.32 7.95 -11.64
C ASP A 365 -15.06 7.78 -12.50
N VAL A 366 -14.95 6.62 -13.17
CA VAL A 366 -13.83 6.24 -14.03
C VAL A 366 -14.40 5.75 -15.37
N ASP A 367 -13.88 6.27 -16.47
CA ASP A 367 -14.36 5.92 -17.81
C ASP A 367 -13.72 4.62 -18.33
N GLU A 368 -14.37 3.99 -19.32
CA GLU A 368 -13.84 2.78 -19.95
C GLU A 368 -12.47 3.04 -20.59
N GLY A 369 -11.51 2.16 -20.31
CA GLY A 369 -10.14 2.29 -20.80
C GLY A 369 -9.25 3.27 -20.02
N GLU A 370 -9.78 4.00 -19.05
CA GLU A 370 -8.99 4.84 -18.15
C GLU A 370 -8.08 3.96 -17.25
N GLU A 371 -6.88 4.44 -16.94
CA GLU A 371 -5.96 3.77 -16.01
C GLU A 371 -6.40 4.00 -14.57
N LEU A 372 -6.55 2.92 -13.80
CA LEU A 372 -6.80 2.95 -12.38
C LEU A 372 -5.48 3.09 -11.61
N ARG A 373 -5.36 4.17 -10.85
CA ARG A 373 -4.15 4.56 -10.12
C ARG A 373 -4.44 4.75 -8.62
N ILE A 374 -3.44 4.51 -7.79
CA ILE A 374 -3.50 4.64 -6.32
C ILE A 374 -2.42 5.61 -5.82
N CYS A 375 -2.60 6.20 -4.64
CA CYS A 375 -1.50 6.96 -4.02
C CYS A 375 -0.52 6.01 -3.31
N TYR A 376 0.78 6.21 -3.53
CA TYR A 376 1.86 5.45 -2.87
C TYR A 376 2.39 6.15 -1.62
N ILE A 377 2.02 7.40 -1.39
CA ILE A 377 2.66 8.29 -0.42
C ILE A 377 1.60 9.07 0.37
N ASP A 378 2.03 9.87 1.34
CA ASP A 378 1.15 10.86 1.94
C ASP A 378 0.89 11.99 0.94
N ALA A 379 -0.33 12.05 0.41
CA ALA A 379 -0.73 13.07 -0.55
C ALA A 379 -0.80 14.49 0.05
N SER A 380 -0.74 14.64 1.39
CA SER A 380 -0.72 15.95 2.06
C SER A 380 0.66 16.63 2.06
N MET A 381 1.70 15.92 1.64
CA MET A 381 3.05 16.47 1.46
C MET A 381 3.10 17.48 0.30
N ASP A 382 3.97 18.47 0.42
CA ASP A 382 4.25 19.43 -0.65
C ASP A 382 4.89 18.76 -1.89
N HIS A 383 4.81 19.44 -3.03
CA HIS A 383 5.31 18.95 -4.32
C HIS A 383 6.72 18.34 -4.23
N ASP A 384 7.68 19.08 -3.67
CA ASP A 384 9.09 18.69 -3.68
C ASP A 384 9.33 17.48 -2.77
N ALA A 385 8.66 17.43 -1.63
CA ALA A 385 8.67 16.28 -0.74
C ALA A 385 8.06 15.04 -1.43
N ARG A 386 6.94 15.17 -2.17
CA ARG A 386 6.34 14.07 -2.94
C ARG A 386 7.27 13.55 -4.02
N GLN A 387 7.83 14.44 -4.86
CA GLN A 387 8.80 14.05 -5.91
C GLN A 387 10.03 13.37 -5.33
N SER A 388 10.56 13.90 -4.22
CA SER A 388 11.73 13.34 -3.54
C SER A 388 11.47 11.92 -3.02
N PHE A 389 10.32 11.69 -2.37
CA PHE A 389 9.94 10.36 -1.88
C PHE A 389 9.72 9.33 -3.00
N LEU A 390 9.10 9.74 -4.11
CA LEU A 390 8.88 8.85 -5.25
C LEU A 390 10.18 8.52 -5.98
N SER A 391 11.05 9.53 -6.19
CA SER A 391 12.34 9.35 -6.83
C SER A 391 13.28 8.47 -6.00
N GLN A 392 13.37 8.70 -4.69
CA GLN A 392 14.27 7.95 -3.80
C GLN A 392 13.71 6.59 -3.36
N GLY A 393 12.39 6.49 -3.14
CA GLY A 393 11.73 5.26 -2.68
C GLY A 393 11.38 4.29 -3.80
N PHE A 394 10.93 4.80 -4.95
CA PHE A 394 10.37 4.01 -6.06
C PHE A 394 11.14 4.16 -7.38
N GLY A 395 12.04 5.14 -7.51
CA GLY A 395 12.89 5.32 -8.68
C GLY A 395 12.25 6.07 -9.85
N PHE A 396 11.18 6.84 -9.64
CA PHE A 396 10.51 7.62 -10.69
C PHE A 396 10.11 9.03 -10.23
N GLN A 397 9.95 9.95 -11.19
CA GLN A 397 9.35 11.27 -10.97
C GLN A 397 7.89 11.25 -11.41
N CYS A 398 7.00 11.88 -10.65
CA CYS A 398 5.57 11.88 -10.93
C CYS A 398 5.18 13.03 -11.87
N ASP A 399 4.48 12.70 -12.95
CA ASP A 399 3.97 13.61 -13.98
C ASP A 399 2.44 13.75 -13.94
N CYS A 400 1.79 13.38 -12.83
CA CYS A 400 0.36 13.57 -12.65
C CYS A 400 -0.05 15.06 -12.72
N PRO A 401 -1.31 15.38 -13.03
CA PRO A 401 -1.77 16.76 -13.19
C PRO A 401 -1.43 17.69 -12.01
N ARG A 402 -1.52 17.16 -10.79
CA ARG A 402 -1.19 17.88 -9.55
C ARG A 402 0.29 18.23 -9.46
N CYS A 403 1.17 17.27 -9.75
CA CYS A 403 2.61 17.53 -9.83
C CYS A 403 2.98 18.48 -10.97
N LEU A 404 2.35 18.37 -12.14
CA LEU A 404 2.55 19.30 -13.25
C LEU A 404 2.12 20.74 -12.93
N SER A 405 1.14 20.93 -12.03
CA SER A 405 0.75 22.27 -11.55
C SER A 405 1.63 22.84 -10.45
N GLY A 406 2.50 22.04 -9.82
CA GLY A 406 3.36 22.47 -8.70
C GLY A 406 2.64 22.66 -7.36
N ASP A 407 1.44 22.06 -7.21
CA ASP A 407 0.76 21.84 -5.92
C ASP A 407 1.25 20.52 -5.31
#